data_AF-A0A7K3ET68-F1
#
_entry.id   AF-A0A7K3ET68-F1
#
_cell.length_a   1.000
_cell.length_b   1.000
_cell.length_c   1.000
_cell.angle_alpha   90.00
_cell.angle_beta   90.00
_cell.angle_gamma   90.00
#
_symmetry.space_group_name_H-M   'P 1'
#
loop_
_entity.id
_entity.type
_entity.pdbx_description
1 polymer ?
#
loop_
_entity_poly.entity_id
_entity_poly.type
_entity_poly.pdbx_seq_one_letter_code
_entity_poly.pdbx_strand_id
1 'polypeptide(L)'
;MLVAYWDTGLARLVVTATEEELTDSVVDHATDVAHRHGLAVGDQVDELAHPGDPASVRVAATALGADLLGIAAAVTASRLRLPPSPRLITAVATLLRENPAFRAWLRERMGDHRMDVTLAAANAAVHGAGQSPTSLVLDGALRACQLTEAVARTAAFEVVHDQLCAPGRGSLPAAPALRPDPRTSPAQDYAAHASAGSVAGAAATLLVKHDVAEAAEAILAGSPKAARYGPAAFHAVLSAALSRTGVLVRDPGRLRQLEMARTVVLHPSALRVPDDGADPWTEDVLDAARRAGLRVVMVQDPALADFTGLADQVVDARRPLADVVAGLRSEGGVVTVVRPRPEDDASVLAGLLAGDVAVALADADSPVAWGADVIAPQGLADVWRLLRAVPTARAVGRRSQTLARSGAALSGLLVAVAEVLGV
;
A
#
# COMPACT_ATOMS: atom_id res chain seq x y z
N MET A 1 -33.51 14.98 7.69
CA MET A 1 -32.58 16.13 7.69
C MET A 1 -31.87 16.11 6.36
N LEU A 2 -31.98 17.17 5.55
CA LEU A 2 -31.32 17.27 4.25
C LEU A 2 -30.13 18.21 4.40
N VAL A 3 -28.93 17.69 4.19
CA VAL A 3 -27.70 18.50 4.20
C VAL A 3 -26.91 18.20 2.95
N ALA A 4 -26.40 19.26 2.30
CA ALA A 4 -25.51 19.14 1.16
C ALA A 4 -24.35 20.14 1.34
N TYR A 5 -23.12 19.67 1.21
CA TYR A 5 -21.94 20.52 1.25
C TYR A 5 -20.82 19.95 0.37
N TRP A 6 -19.93 20.81 -0.07
CA TRP A 6 -18.74 20.42 -0.83
C TRP A 6 -17.60 20.07 0.13
N ASP A 7 -17.19 18.81 0.15
CA ASP A 7 -15.98 18.38 0.83
C ASP A 7 -14.78 18.67 -0.07
N THR A 8 -14.06 19.75 0.25
CA THR A 8 -12.89 20.22 -0.52
C THR A 8 -11.77 19.21 -0.57
N GLY A 9 -11.61 18.40 0.47
CA GLY A 9 -10.49 17.48 0.57
C GLY A 9 -10.70 16.16 -0.17
N LEU A 10 -11.93 15.66 -0.17
CA LEU A 10 -12.36 14.55 -1.05
C LEU A 10 -12.64 15.02 -2.48
N ALA A 11 -12.83 16.32 -2.69
CA ALA A 11 -13.35 16.89 -3.93
C ALA A 11 -14.69 16.26 -4.33
N ARG A 12 -15.60 16.13 -3.36
CA ARG A 12 -16.91 15.49 -3.53
C ARG A 12 -18.03 16.34 -2.93
N LEU A 13 -19.19 16.31 -3.57
CA LEU A 13 -20.43 16.79 -2.98
C LEU A 13 -20.96 15.70 -2.03
N VAL A 14 -21.07 16.02 -0.75
CA VAL A 14 -21.65 15.12 0.26
C VAL A 14 -23.11 15.51 0.44
N VAL A 15 -24.01 14.54 0.29
CA VAL A 15 -25.45 14.72 0.48
C VAL A 15 -25.94 13.70 1.50
N THR A 16 -26.56 14.18 2.57
CA THR A 16 -27.25 13.35 3.56
C THR A 16 -28.75 13.57 3.41
N ALA A 17 -29.49 12.49 3.10
CA ALA A 17 -30.94 12.49 2.96
C ALA A 17 -31.55 11.37 3.82
N THR A 18 -32.76 11.59 4.33
CA THR A 18 -33.45 10.63 5.23
C THR A 18 -34.22 9.53 4.50
N GLU A 19 -34.35 9.59 3.17
CA GLU A 19 -35.03 8.58 2.36
C GLU A 19 -34.13 8.16 1.18
N GLU A 20 -34.07 6.87 0.90
CA GLU A 20 -33.23 6.28 -0.15
C GLU A 20 -33.68 6.76 -1.55
N GLU A 21 -34.99 6.92 -1.77
CA GLU A 21 -35.58 7.46 -3.02
C GLU A 21 -35.15 8.91 -3.33
N LEU A 22 -34.83 9.71 -2.31
CA LEU A 22 -34.29 11.06 -2.51
C LEU A 22 -32.85 11.04 -3.02
N THR A 23 -32.09 9.98 -2.73
CA THR A 23 -30.68 9.86 -3.12
C THR A 23 -30.56 9.73 -4.63
N ASP A 24 -31.33 8.82 -5.24
CA ASP A 24 -31.34 8.63 -6.69
C ASP A 24 -31.77 9.91 -7.42
N SER A 25 -32.81 10.59 -6.92
CA SER A 25 -33.26 11.85 -7.49
C SER A 25 -32.20 12.96 -7.41
N VAL A 26 -31.45 13.04 -6.30
CA VAL A 26 -30.34 13.99 -6.15
C VAL A 26 -29.18 13.66 -7.09
N VAL A 27 -28.83 12.39 -7.23
CA VAL A 27 -27.78 11.93 -8.16
C VAL A 27 -28.15 12.27 -9.60
N ASP A 28 -29.39 11.98 -10.02
CA ASP A 28 -29.90 12.31 -11.35
C ASP A 28 -29.87 13.82 -11.60
N HIS A 29 -30.31 14.61 -10.62
CA HIS A 29 -30.29 16.07 -10.74
C HIS A 29 -28.87 16.62 -10.82
N ALA A 30 -27.95 16.14 -9.98
CA ALA A 30 -26.54 16.53 -10.01
C ALA A 30 -25.88 16.16 -11.35
N THR A 31 -26.23 15.00 -11.90
CA THR A 31 -25.75 14.53 -13.20
C THR A 31 -26.26 15.42 -14.34
N ASP A 32 -27.54 15.80 -14.33
CA ASP A 32 -28.12 16.73 -15.30
C ASP A 32 -27.44 18.12 -15.22
N VAL A 33 -27.23 18.64 -14.02
CA VAL A 33 -26.49 19.90 -13.80
C VAL A 33 -25.07 19.79 -14.37
N ALA A 34 -24.35 18.70 -14.06
CA ALA A 34 -23.00 18.47 -14.58
C ALA A 34 -22.98 18.46 -16.12
N HIS A 35 -23.91 17.73 -16.75
CA HIS A 35 -24.05 17.71 -18.21
C HIS A 35 -24.32 19.09 -18.81
N ARG A 36 -25.22 19.89 -18.20
CA ARG A 36 -25.49 21.27 -18.64
C ARG A 36 -24.27 22.18 -18.59
N HIS A 37 -23.35 21.92 -17.68
CA HIS A 37 -22.08 22.64 -17.57
C HIS A 37 -20.93 22.01 -18.39
N GLY A 38 -21.22 21.01 -19.23
CA GLY A 38 -20.21 20.35 -20.06
C GLY A 38 -19.26 19.45 -19.27
N LEU A 39 -19.60 19.10 -18.04
CA LEU A 39 -18.86 18.14 -17.22
C LEU A 39 -19.33 16.74 -17.61
N ALA A 40 -18.42 15.94 -18.16
CA ALA A 40 -18.66 14.53 -18.44
C ALA A 40 -18.08 13.67 -17.31
N VAL A 41 -18.68 12.49 -17.07
CA VAL A 41 -18.06 11.44 -16.26
C VAL A 41 -16.77 11.03 -16.97
N GLY A 42 -15.64 11.57 -16.51
CA GLY A 42 -14.34 11.21 -17.05
C GLY A 42 -13.95 9.81 -16.62
N ASP A 43 -13.22 9.09 -17.48
CA ASP A 43 -12.48 7.86 -17.14
C ASP A 43 -11.27 8.15 -16.22
N GLN A 44 -11.18 9.36 -15.64
CA GLN A 44 -10.07 9.78 -14.79
C GLN A 44 -10.07 8.93 -13.52
N VAL A 45 -9.05 8.08 -13.43
CA VAL A 45 -8.65 7.39 -12.20
C VAL A 45 -8.36 8.47 -11.17
N ASP A 46 -9.16 8.56 -10.11
CA ASP A 46 -8.84 9.41 -8.96
C ASP A 46 -7.42 9.05 -8.50
N GLU A 47 -6.52 10.03 -8.46
CA GLU A 47 -5.12 9.83 -8.02
C GLU A 47 -5.06 9.28 -6.59
N LEU A 48 -6.11 9.54 -5.79
CA LEU A 48 -6.43 8.86 -4.53
C LEU A 48 -7.90 8.44 -4.51
N ALA A 49 -8.17 7.15 -4.68
CA ALA A 49 -9.52 6.59 -4.66
C ALA A 49 -10.30 7.00 -3.39
N HIS A 50 -11.59 7.29 -3.56
CA HIS A 50 -12.49 7.60 -2.45
C HIS A 50 -12.44 6.48 -1.38
N PRO A 51 -12.34 6.79 -0.08
CA PRO A 51 -12.18 5.76 0.97
C PRO A 51 -13.29 4.70 0.99
N GLY A 52 -14.51 5.10 0.65
CA GLY A 52 -15.68 4.21 0.54
C GLY A 52 -15.85 3.54 -0.83
N ASP A 53 -14.93 3.72 -1.79
CA ASP A 53 -15.10 3.13 -3.12
C ASP A 53 -14.95 1.59 -3.08
N PRO A 54 -16.01 0.83 -3.46
CA PRO A 54 -15.95 -0.63 -3.48
C PRO A 54 -15.07 -1.19 -4.61
N ALA A 55 -14.51 -0.36 -5.50
CA ALA A 55 -13.66 -0.80 -6.59
C ALA A 55 -12.50 -1.68 -6.10
N SER A 56 -11.84 -1.30 -4.99
CA SER A 56 -10.74 -2.09 -4.43
C SER A 56 -11.18 -3.50 -3.97
N VAL A 57 -12.37 -3.62 -3.39
CA VAL A 57 -12.99 -4.90 -3.00
C VAL A 57 -13.30 -5.73 -4.26
N ARG A 58 -13.92 -5.11 -5.27
CA ARG A 58 -14.25 -5.79 -6.54
C ARG A 58 -13.01 -6.37 -7.21
N VAL A 59 -11.93 -5.59 -7.35
CA VAL A 59 -10.69 -6.10 -7.96
C VAL A 59 -10.08 -7.25 -7.20
N ALA A 60 -9.98 -7.13 -5.87
CA ALA A 60 -9.40 -8.20 -5.07
C ALA A 60 -10.27 -9.48 -5.15
N ALA A 61 -11.60 -9.34 -5.13
CA ALA A 61 -12.54 -10.45 -5.27
C ALA A 61 -12.48 -11.10 -6.66
N THR A 62 -12.44 -10.30 -7.73
CA THR A 62 -12.33 -10.81 -9.11
C THR A 62 -11.01 -11.54 -9.32
N ALA A 63 -9.89 -10.99 -8.83
CA ALA A 63 -8.58 -11.64 -8.91
C ALA A 63 -8.57 -12.98 -8.15
N LEU A 64 -9.09 -13.00 -6.91
CA LEU A 64 -9.22 -14.23 -6.12
C LEU A 64 -10.11 -15.27 -6.83
N GLY A 65 -11.23 -14.84 -7.42
CA GLY A 65 -12.11 -15.71 -8.20
C GLY A 65 -11.40 -16.33 -9.41
N ALA A 66 -10.59 -15.55 -10.13
CA ALA A 66 -9.77 -16.05 -11.23
C ALA A 66 -8.76 -17.12 -10.77
N ASP A 67 -8.08 -16.91 -9.64
CA ASP A 67 -7.15 -17.88 -9.08
C ASP A 67 -7.85 -19.18 -8.67
N LEU A 68 -9.01 -19.10 -8.00
CA LEU A 68 -9.80 -20.27 -7.61
C LEU A 68 -10.28 -21.08 -8.84
N LEU A 69 -10.71 -20.40 -9.89
CA LEU A 69 -11.06 -21.03 -11.17
C LEU A 69 -9.84 -21.71 -11.81
N GLY A 70 -8.68 -21.05 -11.80
CA GLY A 70 -7.42 -21.62 -12.28
C GLY A 70 -7.02 -22.89 -11.52
N ILE A 71 -7.17 -22.90 -10.19
CA ILE A 71 -6.92 -24.07 -9.33
C ILE A 71 -7.88 -25.21 -9.69
N ALA A 72 -9.18 -24.92 -9.79
CA ALA A 72 -10.18 -25.92 -10.15
C ALA A 72 -9.92 -26.52 -11.54
N ALA A 73 -9.53 -25.69 -12.52
CA ALA A 73 -9.15 -26.15 -13.86
C ALA A 73 -7.91 -27.05 -13.82
N ALA A 74 -6.85 -26.68 -13.09
CA ALA A 74 -5.65 -27.50 -12.94
C ALA A 74 -5.93 -28.87 -12.28
N VAL A 75 -6.71 -28.88 -11.20
CA VAL A 75 -7.11 -30.11 -10.51
C VAL A 75 -7.99 -30.98 -11.40
N THR A 76 -8.88 -30.39 -12.19
CA THR A 76 -9.73 -31.12 -13.12
C THR A 76 -8.92 -31.70 -14.29
N ALA A 77 -8.04 -30.91 -14.89
CA ALA A 77 -7.18 -31.34 -16.00
C ALA A 77 -6.24 -32.49 -15.57
N SER A 78 -5.67 -32.41 -14.37
CA SER A 78 -4.84 -33.49 -13.81
C SER A 78 -5.64 -34.75 -13.51
N ARG A 79 -6.87 -34.63 -12.97
CA ARG A 79 -7.79 -35.78 -12.79
C ARG A 79 -8.19 -36.43 -14.12
N LEU A 80 -8.37 -35.63 -15.16
CA LEU A 80 -8.67 -36.09 -16.52
C LEU A 80 -7.42 -36.54 -17.30
N ARG A 81 -6.23 -36.48 -16.69
CA ARG A 81 -4.93 -36.86 -17.30
C ARG A 81 -4.63 -36.11 -18.61
N LEU A 82 -5.06 -34.86 -18.71
CA LEU A 82 -4.72 -34.01 -19.84
C LEU A 82 -3.23 -33.63 -19.80
N PRO A 83 -2.55 -33.51 -20.96
CA PRO A 83 -1.17 -33.05 -21.00
C PRO A 83 -1.07 -31.59 -20.52
N PRO A 84 -0.05 -31.23 -19.71
CA PRO A 84 0.16 -29.85 -19.29
C PRO A 84 0.61 -28.98 -20.46
N SER A 85 0.35 -27.66 -20.36
CA SER A 85 0.88 -26.72 -21.35
C SER A 85 2.42 -26.66 -21.32
N PRO A 86 3.07 -26.34 -22.46
CA PRO A 86 4.53 -26.23 -22.50
C PRO A 86 5.07 -25.18 -21.52
N ARG A 87 6.14 -25.52 -20.78
CA ARG A 87 6.79 -24.65 -19.77
C ARG A 87 7.22 -23.29 -20.32
N LEU A 88 7.54 -23.23 -21.62
CA LEU A 88 7.86 -21.98 -22.31
C LEU A 88 6.73 -20.94 -22.22
N ILE A 89 5.46 -21.38 -22.32
CA ILE A 89 4.30 -20.48 -22.21
C ILE A 89 4.25 -19.85 -20.82
N THR A 90 4.48 -20.66 -19.78
CA THR A 90 4.53 -20.18 -18.39
C THR A 90 5.69 -19.23 -18.13
N ALA A 91 6.87 -19.55 -18.65
CA ALA A 91 8.06 -18.69 -18.51
C ALA A 91 7.88 -17.36 -19.25
N VAL A 92 7.38 -17.36 -20.48
CA VAL A 92 7.12 -16.15 -21.27
C VAL A 92 6.06 -15.28 -20.60
N ALA A 93 4.92 -15.86 -20.18
CA ALA A 93 3.88 -15.12 -19.48
C ALA A 93 4.38 -14.53 -18.16
N THR A 94 5.22 -15.27 -17.42
CA THR A 94 5.86 -14.77 -16.22
C THR A 94 6.76 -13.59 -16.56
N LEU A 95 7.66 -13.71 -17.53
CA LEU A 95 8.55 -12.62 -17.96
C LEU A 95 7.79 -11.36 -18.39
N LEU A 96 6.76 -11.49 -19.21
CA LEU A 96 5.90 -10.37 -19.61
C LEU A 96 5.29 -9.70 -18.38
N ARG A 97 4.68 -10.47 -17.49
CA ARG A 97 4.08 -9.97 -16.23
C ARG A 97 5.10 -9.27 -15.34
N GLU A 98 6.36 -9.73 -15.36
CA GLU A 98 7.45 -9.17 -14.57
C GLU A 98 8.17 -7.99 -15.22
N ASN A 99 7.95 -7.74 -16.51
CA ASN A 99 8.63 -6.68 -17.23
C ASN A 99 7.99 -5.31 -16.89
N PRO A 100 8.74 -4.37 -16.28
CA PRO A 100 8.20 -3.07 -15.87
C PRO A 100 7.73 -2.22 -17.05
N ALA A 101 8.39 -2.30 -18.21
CA ALA A 101 7.98 -1.56 -19.41
C ALA A 101 6.67 -2.12 -19.99
N PHE A 102 6.49 -3.44 -19.98
CA PHE A 102 5.24 -4.06 -20.41
C PHE A 102 4.06 -3.66 -19.51
N ARG A 103 4.28 -3.62 -18.19
CA ARG A 103 3.26 -3.16 -17.25
C ARG A 103 2.93 -1.68 -17.43
N ALA A 104 3.94 -0.82 -17.65
CA ALA A 104 3.71 0.59 -17.93
C ALA A 104 2.87 0.77 -19.22
N TRP A 105 3.25 0.06 -20.28
CA TRP A 105 2.51 0.05 -21.55
C TRP A 105 1.06 -0.43 -21.40
N LEU A 106 0.82 -1.50 -20.63
CA LEU A 106 -0.52 -2.00 -20.32
C LEU A 106 -1.34 -1.00 -19.52
N ARG A 107 -0.72 -0.35 -18.54
CA ARG A 107 -1.35 0.67 -17.70
C ARG A 107 -1.78 1.88 -18.53
N GLU A 108 -0.93 2.37 -19.41
CA GLU A 108 -1.27 3.46 -20.35
C GLU A 108 -2.46 3.12 -21.25
N ARG A 109 -2.59 1.83 -21.62
CA ARG A 109 -3.62 1.37 -22.55
C ARG A 109 -4.96 1.02 -21.88
N MET A 110 -4.92 0.46 -20.68
CA MET A 110 -6.07 -0.17 -20.02
C MET A 110 -6.45 0.49 -18.68
N GLY A 111 -5.60 1.36 -18.14
CA GLY A 111 -5.69 1.84 -16.76
C GLY A 111 -5.26 0.78 -15.74
N ASP A 112 -4.98 1.21 -14.51
CA ASP A 112 -4.46 0.34 -13.45
C ASP A 112 -5.39 -0.82 -13.11
N HIS A 113 -6.69 -0.53 -12.98
CA HIS A 113 -7.69 -1.48 -12.53
C HIS A 113 -7.88 -2.64 -13.51
N ARG A 114 -8.03 -2.33 -14.81
CA ARG A 114 -8.21 -3.35 -15.85
C ARG A 114 -6.93 -4.12 -16.10
N MET A 115 -5.77 -3.45 -16.05
CA MET A 115 -4.46 -4.11 -16.14
C MET A 115 -4.34 -5.20 -15.07
N ASP A 116 -4.64 -4.90 -13.81
CA ASP A 116 -4.48 -5.86 -12.71
C ASP A 116 -5.40 -7.07 -12.86
N VAL A 117 -6.66 -6.87 -13.28
CA VAL A 117 -7.60 -7.97 -13.56
C VAL A 117 -7.15 -8.80 -14.75
N THR A 118 -6.70 -8.18 -15.84
CA THR A 118 -6.21 -8.88 -17.04
C THR A 118 -4.94 -9.69 -16.73
N LEU A 119 -3.99 -9.11 -16.00
CA LEU A 119 -2.79 -9.83 -15.58
C LEU A 119 -3.11 -11.00 -14.65
N ALA A 120 -4.07 -10.83 -13.72
CA ALA A 120 -4.54 -11.91 -12.85
C ALA A 120 -5.19 -13.04 -13.67
N ALA A 121 -6.09 -12.72 -14.60
CA ALA A 121 -6.76 -13.71 -15.45
C ALA A 121 -5.76 -14.47 -16.35
N ALA A 122 -4.82 -13.75 -16.98
CA ALA A 122 -3.78 -14.36 -17.80
C ALA A 122 -2.87 -15.29 -16.97
N ASN A 123 -2.47 -14.84 -15.77
CA ASN A 123 -1.68 -15.63 -14.83
C ASN A 123 -2.42 -16.91 -14.41
N ALA A 124 -3.71 -16.79 -14.07
CA ALA A 124 -4.56 -17.92 -13.71
C ALA A 124 -4.70 -18.93 -14.86
N ALA A 125 -4.94 -18.46 -16.08
CA ALA A 125 -5.05 -19.31 -17.26
C ALA A 125 -3.74 -20.06 -17.55
N VAL A 126 -2.61 -19.36 -17.52
CA VAL A 126 -1.29 -19.92 -17.80
C VAL A 126 -0.88 -20.96 -16.75
N HIS A 127 -1.04 -20.65 -15.47
CA HIS A 127 -0.67 -21.57 -14.40
C HIS A 127 -1.68 -22.72 -14.22
N GLY A 128 -2.95 -22.49 -14.56
CA GLY A 128 -4.01 -23.49 -14.58
C GLY A 128 -3.76 -24.54 -15.68
N ALA A 129 -3.51 -24.09 -16.91
CA ALA A 129 -3.16 -24.95 -18.04
C ALA A 129 -1.81 -25.67 -17.84
N GLY A 130 -0.85 -25.01 -17.19
CA GLY A 130 0.44 -25.58 -16.82
C GLY A 130 0.40 -26.53 -15.63
N GLN A 131 -0.77 -26.77 -15.03
CA GLN A 131 -0.97 -27.63 -13.85
C GLN A 131 0.01 -27.29 -12.70
N SER A 132 0.16 -26.00 -12.38
CA SER A 132 1.08 -25.51 -11.34
C SER A 132 0.35 -24.95 -10.12
N PRO A 133 -0.38 -25.79 -9.35
CA PRO A 133 -1.34 -25.35 -8.33
C PRO A 133 -0.68 -24.56 -7.19
N THR A 134 0.57 -24.86 -6.83
CA THR A 134 1.25 -24.18 -5.72
C THR A 134 1.40 -22.68 -5.94
N SER A 135 1.63 -22.24 -7.19
CA SER A 135 1.75 -20.82 -7.50
C SER A 135 0.41 -20.10 -7.40
N LEU A 136 -0.67 -20.77 -7.81
CA LEU A 136 -2.04 -20.25 -7.72
C LEU A 136 -2.54 -20.20 -6.28
N VAL A 137 -2.20 -21.19 -5.46
CA VAL A 137 -2.54 -21.19 -4.03
C VAL A 137 -1.84 -20.03 -3.32
N LEU A 138 -0.57 -19.76 -3.64
CA LEU A 138 0.16 -18.62 -3.08
C LEU A 138 -0.44 -17.28 -3.51
N ASP A 139 -0.81 -17.13 -4.79
CA ASP A 139 -1.47 -15.90 -5.27
C ASP A 139 -2.83 -15.73 -4.61
N GLY A 140 -3.67 -16.77 -4.63
CA GLY A 140 -4.98 -16.77 -3.98
C GLY A 140 -4.91 -16.44 -2.50
N ALA A 141 -3.91 -16.93 -1.76
CA ALA A 141 -3.70 -16.56 -0.36
C ALA A 141 -3.40 -15.07 -0.18
N LEU A 142 -2.56 -14.48 -1.06
CA LEU A 142 -2.29 -13.04 -1.05
C LEU A 142 -3.56 -12.25 -1.45
N ARG A 143 -4.31 -12.69 -2.46
CA ARG A 143 -5.56 -12.04 -2.89
C ARG A 143 -6.63 -12.09 -1.81
N ALA A 144 -6.70 -13.17 -1.03
CA ALA A 144 -7.57 -13.23 0.14
C ALA A 144 -7.17 -12.21 1.22
N CYS A 145 -5.86 -12.00 1.46
CA CYS A 145 -5.38 -10.96 2.37
C CYS A 145 -5.77 -9.55 1.87
N GLN A 146 -5.57 -9.28 0.57
CA GLN A 146 -5.91 -8.00 -0.06
C GLN A 146 -7.42 -7.73 -0.08
N LEU A 147 -8.24 -8.78 -0.27
CA LEU A 147 -9.69 -8.67 -0.18
C LEU A 147 -10.13 -8.34 1.25
N THR A 148 -9.58 -9.05 2.25
CA THR A 148 -9.86 -8.80 3.67
C THR A 148 -9.46 -7.38 4.06
N GLU A 149 -8.31 -6.90 3.56
CA GLU A 149 -7.86 -5.54 3.71
C GLU A 149 -8.83 -4.53 3.09
N ALA A 150 -9.20 -4.71 1.82
CA ALA A 150 -10.11 -3.79 1.13
C ALA A 150 -11.45 -3.68 1.86
N VAL A 151 -12.03 -4.82 2.26
CA VAL A 151 -13.27 -4.86 3.04
C VAL A 151 -13.10 -4.15 4.39
N ALA A 152 -12.01 -4.41 5.12
CA ALA A 152 -11.77 -3.77 6.40
C ALA A 152 -11.61 -2.25 6.29
N ARG A 153 -10.94 -1.75 5.24
CA ARG A 153 -10.77 -0.30 5.00
C ARG A 153 -12.09 0.39 4.66
N THR A 154 -12.89 -0.21 3.76
CA THR A 154 -14.21 0.32 3.40
C THR A 154 -15.13 0.34 4.62
N ALA A 155 -15.19 -0.77 5.38
CA ALA A 155 -15.99 -0.84 6.60
C ALA A 155 -15.52 0.16 7.67
N ALA A 156 -14.21 0.35 7.83
CA ALA A 156 -13.68 1.35 8.77
C ALA A 156 -14.11 2.77 8.37
N PHE A 157 -14.09 3.10 7.08
CA PHE A 157 -14.59 4.38 6.60
C PHE A 157 -16.09 4.52 6.86
N GLU A 158 -16.92 3.52 6.52
CA GLU A 158 -18.36 3.55 6.80
C GLU A 158 -18.67 3.81 8.28
N VAL A 159 -17.89 3.25 9.21
CA VAL A 159 -18.10 3.48 10.66
C VAL A 159 -17.82 4.92 11.07
N VAL A 160 -16.84 5.59 10.46
CA VAL A 160 -16.39 6.93 10.88
C VAL A 160 -16.82 8.05 9.92
N HIS A 161 -17.47 7.74 8.80
CA HIS A 161 -17.75 8.71 7.75
C HIS A 161 -18.60 9.88 8.27
N ASP A 162 -19.62 9.62 9.09
CA ASP A 162 -20.46 10.67 9.67
C ASP A 162 -19.69 11.60 10.63
N GLN A 163 -18.60 11.10 11.24
CA GLN A 163 -17.76 11.88 12.15
C GLN A 163 -16.71 12.70 11.40
N LEU A 164 -16.17 12.16 10.31
CA LEU A 164 -15.10 12.79 9.53
C LEU A 164 -15.64 13.70 8.42
N CYS A 165 -16.77 13.34 7.82
CA CYS A 165 -17.42 14.06 6.74
C CYS A 165 -18.62 14.86 7.30
N ALA A 166 -18.34 15.85 8.14
CA ALA A 166 -19.37 16.73 8.70
C ALA A 166 -19.30 18.17 8.11
N PRO A 167 -20.44 18.87 7.91
CA PRO A 167 -20.51 20.18 7.23
C PRO A 167 -19.72 21.34 7.86
N GLY A 168 -19.28 21.19 9.12
CA GLY A 168 -18.46 22.19 9.84
C GLY A 168 -17.03 21.73 10.10
N ARG A 169 -16.67 20.51 9.69
CA ARG A 169 -15.35 19.95 9.91
C ARG A 169 -14.42 20.35 8.78
N GLY A 170 -13.23 20.84 9.10
CA GLY A 170 -12.25 21.19 8.08
C GLY A 170 -11.85 19.97 7.23
N SER A 171 -11.75 20.14 5.92
CA SER A 171 -11.32 19.09 5.01
C SER A 171 -10.18 19.56 4.12
N LEU A 172 -9.01 18.96 4.29
CA LEU A 172 -7.77 19.35 3.62
C LEU A 172 -7.52 18.48 2.37
N PRO A 173 -7.07 19.09 1.26
CA PRO A 173 -6.87 18.39 -0.01
C PRO A 173 -5.75 17.36 0.05
N ALA A 174 -5.86 16.38 -0.83
CA ALA A 174 -4.88 15.30 -0.95
C ALA A 174 -3.48 15.74 -1.41
N ALA A 175 -3.39 16.83 -2.18
CA ALA A 175 -2.17 17.44 -2.70
C ALA A 175 -1.05 16.45 -3.13
N PRO A 176 -1.28 15.61 -4.16
CA PRO A 176 -0.32 14.60 -4.62
C PRO A 176 1.06 15.18 -5.01
N ALA A 177 1.11 16.42 -5.49
CA ALA A 177 2.35 17.12 -5.82
C ALA A 177 3.31 17.32 -4.62
N LEU A 178 2.82 17.21 -3.38
CA LEU A 178 3.63 17.30 -2.16
C LEU A 178 4.21 15.94 -1.74
N ARG A 179 3.73 14.85 -2.36
CA ARG A 179 4.10 13.49 -2.00
C ARG A 179 5.43 13.13 -2.65
N PRO A 180 6.40 12.61 -1.89
CA PRO A 180 7.62 12.13 -2.49
C PRO A 180 7.42 10.78 -3.19
N ASP A 181 8.30 10.46 -4.12
CA ASP A 181 8.36 9.11 -4.70
C ASP A 181 8.62 8.06 -3.61
N PRO A 182 7.91 6.91 -3.62
CA PRO A 182 8.16 5.82 -2.69
C PRO A 182 9.59 5.30 -2.84
N ARG A 183 10.23 4.96 -1.72
CA ARG A 183 11.57 4.34 -1.76
C ARG A 183 11.46 2.90 -2.22
N THR A 184 12.51 2.46 -2.91
CA THR A 184 12.70 1.06 -3.25
C THR A 184 13.16 0.30 -2.00
N SER A 185 12.44 -0.78 -1.65
CA SER A 185 12.84 -1.64 -0.54
C SER A 185 13.95 -2.61 -0.94
N PRO A 186 14.76 -3.11 0.02
CA PRO A 186 15.76 -4.15 -0.25
C PRO A 186 15.17 -5.42 -0.89
N ALA A 187 13.90 -5.72 -0.62
CA ALA A 187 13.19 -6.83 -1.25
C ALA A 187 12.83 -6.53 -2.72
N GLN A 188 12.45 -5.30 -3.05
CA GLN A 188 12.22 -4.85 -4.42
C GLN A 188 13.53 -4.80 -5.21
N ASP A 189 14.61 -4.26 -4.63
CA ASP A 189 15.93 -4.26 -5.25
C ASP A 189 16.39 -5.67 -5.55
N TYR A 190 16.33 -6.57 -4.55
CA TYR A 190 16.66 -7.98 -4.76
C TYR A 190 15.80 -8.58 -5.87
N ALA A 191 14.49 -8.29 -5.88
CA ALA A 191 13.60 -8.85 -6.88
C ALA A 191 13.92 -8.35 -8.30
N ALA A 192 14.28 -7.08 -8.46
CA ALA A 192 14.69 -6.51 -9.74
C ALA A 192 15.98 -7.18 -10.26
N HIS A 193 16.97 -7.35 -9.39
CA HIS A 193 18.22 -8.03 -9.74
C HIS A 193 18.03 -9.52 -10.02
N ALA A 194 17.18 -10.21 -9.25
CA ALA A 194 16.86 -11.62 -9.46
C ALA A 194 16.17 -11.85 -10.82
N SER A 195 15.21 -10.99 -11.18
CA SER A 195 14.55 -11.03 -12.49
C SER A 195 15.52 -10.74 -13.64
N ALA A 196 16.42 -9.75 -13.50
CA ALA A 196 17.42 -9.46 -14.52
C ALA A 196 18.42 -10.62 -14.67
N GLY A 197 18.88 -11.19 -13.55
CA GLY A 197 19.77 -12.34 -13.52
C GLY A 197 19.15 -13.60 -14.12
N SER A 198 17.85 -13.83 -13.91
CA SER A 198 17.15 -14.99 -14.47
C SER A 198 17.00 -14.92 -15.98
N VAL A 199 16.75 -13.73 -16.53
CA VAL A 199 16.74 -13.48 -17.98
C VAL A 199 18.12 -13.73 -18.58
N ALA A 200 19.18 -13.18 -17.97
CA ALA A 200 20.55 -13.38 -18.43
C ALA A 200 20.96 -14.86 -18.38
N GLY A 201 20.63 -15.55 -17.28
CA GLY A 201 20.88 -16.98 -17.11
C GLY A 201 20.15 -17.81 -18.16
N ALA A 202 18.88 -17.53 -18.41
CA ALA A 202 18.09 -18.22 -19.43
C ALA A 202 18.63 -18.02 -20.85
N ALA A 203 19.07 -16.79 -21.19
CA ALA A 203 19.71 -16.50 -22.46
C ALA A 203 21.03 -17.28 -22.63
N ALA A 204 21.85 -17.34 -21.57
CA ALA A 204 23.08 -18.13 -21.58
C ALA A 204 22.80 -19.63 -21.75
N THR A 205 21.84 -20.18 -21.00
CA THR A 205 21.40 -21.58 -21.14
C THR A 205 20.93 -21.87 -22.57
N LEU A 206 20.12 -20.98 -23.16
CA LEU A 206 19.64 -21.16 -24.53
C LEU A 206 20.76 -21.07 -25.56
N LEU A 207 21.75 -20.20 -25.36
CA LEU A 207 22.90 -20.04 -26.26
C LEU A 207 23.88 -21.21 -26.18
N VAL A 208 24.10 -21.76 -24.98
CA VAL A 208 25.08 -22.83 -24.75
C VAL A 208 24.48 -24.21 -24.99
N LYS A 209 23.26 -24.46 -24.48
CA LYS A 209 22.63 -25.77 -24.49
C LYS A 209 21.60 -25.95 -25.60
N HIS A 210 21.12 -24.85 -26.19
CA HIS A 210 20.03 -24.87 -27.18
C HIS A 210 18.76 -25.57 -26.70
N ASP A 211 18.55 -25.65 -25.38
CA ASP A 211 17.37 -26.24 -24.75
C ASP A 211 16.44 -25.15 -24.20
N VAL A 212 15.25 -25.08 -24.80
CA VAL A 212 14.20 -24.12 -24.46
C VAL A 212 13.50 -24.47 -23.14
N ALA A 213 13.40 -25.75 -22.79
CA ALA A 213 12.81 -26.20 -21.53
C ALA A 213 13.71 -25.82 -20.35
N GLU A 214 15.02 -25.96 -20.52
CA GLU A 214 15.99 -25.63 -19.47
C GLU A 214 16.15 -24.12 -19.29
N ALA A 215 16.08 -23.34 -20.37
CA ALA A 215 15.99 -21.88 -20.29
C ALA A 215 14.71 -21.42 -19.56
N ALA A 216 13.58 -22.10 -19.75
CA ALA A 216 12.34 -21.82 -19.04
C ALA A 216 12.44 -22.10 -17.53
N GLU A 217 13.16 -23.16 -17.12
CA GLU A 217 13.43 -23.44 -15.70
C GLU A 217 14.28 -22.34 -15.05
N ALA A 218 15.30 -21.84 -15.73
CA ALA A 218 16.12 -20.74 -15.22
C ALA A 218 15.31 -19.47 -14.92
N ILE A 219 14.33 -19.14 -15.77
CA ILE A 219 13.39 -18.02 -15.56
C ILE A 219 12.54 -18.25 -14.31
N LEU A 220 11.95 -19.45 -14.18
CA LEU A 220 11.02 -19.77 -13.09
C LEU A 220 11.74 -19.89 -11.74
N ALA A 221 12.95 -20.45 -11.73
CA ALA A 221 13.82 -20.57 -10.55
C ALA A 221 14.27 -19.21 -10.00
N GLY A 222 14.47 -18.22 -10.87
CA GLY A 222 14.87 -16.87 -10.47
C GLY A 222 13.74 -16.00 -9.93
N SER A 223 12.49 -16.49 -9.88
CA SER A 223 11.35 -15.72 -9.39
C SER A 223 11.45 -15.48 -7.87
N PRO A 224 11.59 -14.23 -7.40
CA PRO A 224 11.85 -13.90 -5.99
C PRO A 224 10.55 -13.90 -5.17
N LYS A 225 9.76 -14.98 -5.24
CA LYS A 225 8.40 -15.06 -4.68
C LYS A 225 8.37 -14.70 -3.20
N ALA A 226 9.23 -15.30 -2.37
CA ALA A 226 9.24 -15.03 -0.93
C ALA A 226 9.51 -13.55 -0.60
N ALA A 227 10.39 -12.88 -1.36
CA ALA A 227 10.71 -11.46 -1.21
C ALA A 227 9.51 -10.55 -1.57
N ARG A 228 8.57 -11.05 -2.38
CA ARG A 228 7.40 -10.28 -2.84
C ARG A 228 6.15 -10.56 -2.02
N TYR A 229 5.79 -11.83 -1.88
CA TYR A 229 4.54 -12.26 -1.24
C TYR A 229 4.57 -12.00 0.26
N GLY A 230 5.71 -12.21 0.94
CA GLY A 230 5.80 -12.05 2.38
C GLY A 230 5.52 -10.62 2.86
N PRO A 231 6.25 -9.60 2.38
CA PRO A 231 5.96 -8.22 2.74
C PRO A 231 4.55 -7.81 2.29
N ALA A 232 4.14 -8.15 1.07
CA ALA A 232 2.81 -7.80 0.56
C ALA A 232 1.67 -8.36 1.44
N ALA A 233 1.76 -9.61 1.86
CA ALA A 233 0.77 -10.22 2.75
C ALA A 233 0.79 -9.58 4.14
N PHE A 234 1.97 -9.31 4.70
CA PHE A 234 2.09 -8.63 5.98
C PHE A 234 1.45 -7.23 5.96
N HIS A 235 1.71 -6.44 4.92
CA HIS A 235 1.13 -5.09 4.80
C HIS A 235 -0.40 -5.14 4.65
N ALA A 236 -0.92 -6.09 3.86
CA ALA A 236 -2.37 -6.28 3.75
C ALA A 236 -3.00 -6.65 5.11
N VAL A 237 -2.39 -7.57 5.85
CA VAL A 237 -2.84 -7.97 7.18
C VAL A 237 -2.74 -6.82 8.19
N LEU A 238 -1.65 -6.06 8.16
CA LEU A 238 -1.43 -4.89 9.02
C LEU A 238 -2.49 -3.81 8.75
N SER A 239 -2.70 -3.47 7.49
CA SER A 239 -3.72 -2.53 7.03
C SER A 239 -5.12 -2.95 7.50
N ALA A 240 -5.47 -4.22 7.27
CA ALA A 240 -6.73 -4.79 7.75
C ALA A 240 -6.87 -4.73 9.28
N ALA A 241 -5.79 -5.00 10.02
CA ALA A 241 -5.78 -4.97 11.48
C ALA A 241 -5.95 -3.54 12.03
N LEU A 242 -5.26 -2.56 11.45
CA LEU A 242 -5.40 -1.14 11.77
C LEU A 242 -6.83 -0.67 11.50
N SER A 243 -7.40 -1.00 10.33
CA SER A 243 -8.77 -0.61 9.99
C SER A 243 -9.83 -1.25 10.87
N ARG A 244 -9.66 -2.50 11.29
CA ARG A 244 -10.54 -3.11 12.29
C ARG A 244 -10.49 -2.42 13.66
N THR A 245 -9.41 -1.70 13.98
CA THR A 245 -9.33 -0.90 15.21
C THR A 245 -9.86 0.53 15.07
N GLY A 246 -10.35 0.91 13.87
CA GLY A 246 -10.87 2.25 13.59
C GLY A 246 -9.89 3.18 12.85
N VAL A 247 -8.69 2.70 12.51
CA VAL A 247 -7.70 3.50 11.77
C VAL A 247 -8.03 3.52 10.28
N LEU A 248 -8.08 4.70 9.68
CA LEU A 248 -8.32 4.82 8.24
C LEU A 248 -7.01 4.77 7.47
N VAL A 249 -6.74 3.62 6.85
CA VAL A 249 -5.62 3.46 5.92
C VAL A 249 -6.05 3.93 4.53
N ARG A 250 -5.53 5.08 4.09
CA ARG A 250 -5.84 5.67 2.79
C ARG A 250 -5.02 5.03 1.68
N ASP A 251 -3.70 5.00 1.85
CA ASP A 251 -2.76 4.40 0.90
C ASP A 251 -2.06 3.19 1.54
N PRO A 252 -2.57 1.96 1.32
CA PRO A 252 -1.92 0.76 1.82
C PRO A 252 -0.57 0.46 1.15
N GLY A 253 -0.33 1.01 -0.05
CA GLY A 253 0.96 0.92 -0.73
C GLY A 253 2.06 1.64 0.05
N ARG A 254 1.72 2.76 0.70
CA ARG A 254 2.65 3.55 1.52
C ARG A 254 2.99 2.90 2.84
N LEU A 255 2.15 2.03 3.40
CA LEU A 255 2.50 1.22 4.58
C LEU A 255 3.72 0.31 4.34
N ARG A 256 4.08 0.03 3.07
CA ARG A 256 5.31 -0.70 2.73
C ARG A 256 6.57 0.05 3.14
N GLN A 257 6.51 1.38 3.19
CA GLN A 257 7.62 2.24 3.57
C GLN A 257 7.95 2.14 5.06
N LEU A 258 7.08 1.57 5.91
CA LEU A 258 7.37 1.32 7.32
C LEU A 258 8.60 0.43 7.54
N GLU A 259 8.87 -0.50 6.62
CA GLU A 259 10.08 -1.32 6.68
C GLU A 259 11.35 -0.45 6.52
N MET A 260 11.25 0.69 5.80
CA MET A 260 12.35 1.62 5.53
C MET A 260 12.37 2.82 6.48
N ALA A 261 11.32 2.99 7.29
CA ALA A 261 11.24 4.05 8.28
C ALA A 261 12.47 4.00 9.19
N ARG A 262 13.15 5.12 9.34
CA ARG A 262 14.30 5.33 10.23
C ARG A 262 14.04 6.47 11.21
N THR A 263 13.14 7.37 10.87
CA THR A 263 12.86 8.57 11.65
C THR A 263 11.36 8.75 11.78
N VAL A 264 10.90 9.16 12.97
CA VAL A 264 9.57 9.71 13.17
C VAL A 264 9.69 11.19 13.49
N VAL A 265 8.94 12.01 12.77
CA VAL A 265 8.83 13.45 12.99
C VAL A 265 7.48 13.73 13.62
N LEU A 266 7.49 14.23 14.86
CA LEU A 266 6.30 14.51 15.64
C LEU A 266 6.09 16.02 15.72
N HIS A 267 5.02 16.50 15.10
CA HIS A 267 4.62 17.89 15.24
C HIS A 267 3.94 18.11 16.60
N PRO A 268 4.18 19.25 17.30
CA PRO A 268 3.62 19.54 18.61
C PRO A 268 2.11 19.41 18.67
N SER A 269 1.42 19.73 17.57
CA SER A 269 -0.03 19.59 17.50
C SER A 269 -0.52 18.16 17.73
N ALA A 270 0.28 17.14 17.37
CA ALA A 270 -0.04 15.74 17.60
C ALA A 270 0.21 15.28 19.04
N LEU A 271 1.16 15.91 19.73
CA LEU A 271 1.58 15.53 21.09
C LEU A 271 0.87 16.30 22.20
N ARG A 272 -0.06 17.18 21.85
CA ARG A 272 -0.74 18.05 22.81
C ARG A 272 -2.24 17.86 22.74
N VAL A 273 -2.93 17.84 23.86
CA VAL A 273 -4.38 18.06 23.86
C VAL A 273 -4.61 19.57 23.73
N PRO A 274 -5.62 20.04 22.99
CA PRO A 274 -6.06 21.43 23.08
C PRO A 274 -6.30 21.80 24.56
N ASP A 275 -5.71 22.90 25.02
CA ASP A 275 -5.89 23.49 26.36
C ASP A 275 -5.39 22.71 27.60
N ASP A 276 -4.94 21.45 27.48
CA ASP A 276 -4.61 20.58 28.64
C ASP A 276 -3.13 20.12 28.71
N GLY A 277 -2.26 20.68 27.85
CA GLY A 277 -0.83 20.34 27.84
C GLY A 277 -0.50 19.13 26.96
N ALA A 278 0.34 18.20 27.45
CA ALA A 278 0.78 17.04 26.68
C ALA A 278 -0.31 15.95 26.64
N ASP A 279 -0.41 15.27 25.50
CA ASP A 279 -1.34 14.15 25.32
C ASP A 279 -0.95 12.96 26.20
N PRO A 280 -1.91 12.28 26.88
CA PRO A 280 -1.61 11.13 27.72
C PRO A 280 -0.83 10.01 27.04
N TRP A 281 -0.95 9.87 25.71
CA TRP A 281 -0.22 8.87 24.92
C TRP A 281 1.17 9.33 24.47
N THR A 282 1.59 10.55 24.81
CA THR A 282 2.87 11.12 24.36
C THR A 282 4.05 10.23 24.73
N GLU A 283 4.15 9.83 26.00
CA GLU A 283 5.25 8.97 26.46
C GLU A 283 5.21 7.59 25.79
N ASP A 284 4.02 6.98 25.67
CA ASP A 284 3.84 5.68 25.02
C ASP A 284 4.24 5.70 23.54
N VAL A 285 3.92 6.77 22.80
CA VAL A 285 4.30 6.94 21.40
C VAL A 285 5.81 7.13 21.25
N LEU A 286 6.42 7.93 22.13
CA LEU A 286 7.87 8.13 22.15
C LEU A 286 8.60 6.82 22.51
N ASP A 287 8.09 6.05 23.48
CA ASP A 287 8.62 4.72 23.81
C ASP A 287 8.44 3.73 22.66
N ALA A 288 7.27 3.69 22.01
CA ALA A 288 7.02 2.85 20.85
C ALA A 288 7.96 3.18 19.68
N ALA A 289 8.23 4.47 19.42
CA ALA A 289 9.19 4.90 18.41
C ALA A 289 10.62 4.43 18.73
N ARG A 290 11.06 4.60 19.98
CA ARG A 290 12.40 4.15 20.43
C ARG A 290 12.54 2.64 20.39
N ARG A 291 11.54 1.88 20.86
CA ARG A 291 11.51 0.41 20.72
C ARG A 291 11.46 -0.03 19.26
N ALA A 292 10.87 0.77 18.40
CA ALA A 292 10.92 0.56 16.95
C ALA A 292 12.30 0.84 16.34
N GLY A 293 13.25 1.40 17.10
CA GLY A 293 14.54 1.85 16.59
C GLY A 293 14.37 2.94 15.55
N LEU A 294 13.46 3.88 15.80
CA LEU A 294 13.29 5.10 15.04
C LEU A 294 14.00 6.25 15.77
N ARG A 295 14.70 7.09 15.01
CA ARG A 295 15.14 8.40 15.48
C ARG A 295 13.90 9.27 15.72
N VAL A 296 13.76 9.81 16.91
CA VAL A 296 12.63 10.66 17.29
C VAL A 296 13.03 12.12 17.11
N VAL A 297 12.32 12.81 16.20
CA VAL A 297 12.50 14.25 15.96
C VAL A 297 11.21 14.96 16.36
N MET A 298 11.30 15.88 17.32
CA MET A 298 10.19 16.72 17.75
C MET A 298 10.41 18.15 17.27
N VAL A 299 9.35 18.85 16.87
CA VAL A 299 9.43 20.32 16.74
C VAL A 299 9.28 20.93 18.14
N GLN A 300 10.03 21.99 18.39
CA GLN A 300 10.09 22.64 19.71
C GLN A 300 8.73 23.24 20.10
N ASP A 301 8.26 22.91 21.30
CA ASP A 301 7.08 23.52 21.91
C ASP A 301 7.28 23.60 23.43
N PRO A 302 7.06 24.76 24.08
CA PRO A 302 7.23 24.91 25.52
C PRO A 302 6.40 23.94 26.36
N ALA A 303 5.20 23.55 25.90
CA ALA A 303 4.33 22.63 26.60
C ALA A 303 4.85 21.17 26.59
N LEU A 304 5.86 20.88 25.76
CA LEU A 304 6.47 19.56 25.62
C LEU A 304 7.91 19.52 26.18
N ALA A 305 8.30 20.52 26.98
CA ALA A 305 9.66 20.63 27.53
C ALA A 305 10.10 19.36 28.28
N ASP A 306 9.20 18.76 29.05
CA ASP A 306 9.46 17.55 29.85
C ASP A 306 9.75 16.31 28.99
N PHE A 307 9.32 16.32 27.73
CA PHE A 307 9.50 15.19 26.80
C PHE A 307 10.73 15.35 25.89
N THR A 308 11.39 16.51 25.91
CA THR A 308 12.56 16.78 25.04
C THR A 308 13.71 15.80 25.28
N GLY A 309 13.89 15.32 26.52
CA GLY A 309 14.89 14.30 26.86
C GLY A 309 14.60 12.89 26.30
N LEU A 310 13.39 12.66 25.78
CA LEU A 310 13.01 11.41 25.12
C LEU A 310 13.17 11.47 23.59
N ALA A 311 13.44 12.65 23.03
CA ALA A 311 13.71 12.86 21.61
C ALA A 311 15.21 12.81 21.32
N ASP A 312 15.58 12.25 20.16
CA ASP A 312 16.96 12.30 19.66
C ASP A 312 17.31 13.70 19.12
N GLN A 313 16.31 14.45 18.69
CA GLN A 313 16.47 15.82 18.21
C GLN A 313 15.21 16.64 18.44
N VAL A 314 15.41 17.89 18.86
CA VAL A 314 14.36 18.93 18.88
C VAL A 314 14.73 19.99 17.85
N VAL A 315 13.81 20.29 16.91
CA VAL A 315 14.02 21.29 15.85
C VAL A 315 13.28 22.59 16.17
N ASP A 316 13.86 23.73 15.77
CA ASP A 316 13.26 25.05 15.97
C ASP A 316 11.91 25.16 15.24
N ALA A 317 10.87 25.63 15.93
CA ALA A 317 9.52 25.79 15.39
C ALA A 317 9.43 26.81 14.23
N ARG A 318 10.42 27.69 14.09
CA ARG A 318 10.49 28.66 12.97
C ARG A 318 10.93 28.02 11.66
N ARG A 319 11.50 26.81 11.71
CA ARG A 319 11.92 26.10 10.50
C ARG A 319 10.70 25.41 9.88
N PRO A 320 10.40 25.63 8.58
CA PRO A 320 9.30 24.94 7.92
C PRO A 320 9.41 23.42 8.05
N LEU A 321 8.30 22.76 8.40
CA LEU A 321 8.29 21.32 8.65
C LEU A 321 8.73 20.53 7.40
N ALA A 322 8.34 20.99 6.21
CA ALA A 322 8.76 20.40 4.94
C ALA A 322 10.30 20.37 4.78
N ASP A 323 11.01 21.42 5.18
CA ASP A 323 12.48 21.48 5.11
C ASP A 323 13.16 20.56 6.11
N VAL A 324 12.53 20.36 7.28
CA VAL A 324 13.00 19.39 8.28
C VAL A 324 12.87 17.98 7.71
N VAL A 325 11.69 17.64 7.18
CA VAL A 325 11.40 16.32 6.60
C VAL A 325 12.29 16.05 5.40
N ALA A 326 12.44 17.00 4.47
CA ALA A 326 13.32 16.87 3.31
C ALA A 326 14.77 16.57 3.69
N GLY A 327 15.30 17.25 4.72
CA GLY A 327 16.65 16.98 5.24
C GLY A 327 16.78 15.56 5.78
N LEU A 328 15.83 15.13 6.60
CA LEU A 328 15.83 13.79 7.23
C LEU A 328 15.65 12.66 6.21
N ARG A 329 14.93 12.90 5.10
CA ARG A 329 14.73 11.90 4.05
C ARG A 329 16.03 11.48 3.36
N SER A 330 17.08 12.29 3.39
CA SER A 330 18.38 11.86 2.87
C SER A 330 18.99 10.70 3.68
N GLU A 331 18.61 10.54 4.95
CA GLU A 331 19.17 9.55 5.88
C GLU A 331 18.34 8.25 5.96
N GLY A 332 17.07 8.28 5.54
CA GLY A 332 16.20 7.11 5.57
C GLY A 332 14.72 7.47 5.50
N GLY A 333 13.85 6.45 5.62
CA GLY A 333 12.40 6.65 5.57
C GLY A 333 11.90 7.53 6.72
N VAL A 334 11.03 8.49 6.44
CA VAL A 334 10.46 9.39 7.46
C VAL A 334 8.96 9.15 7.63
N VAL A 335 8.54 8.89 8.87
CA VAL A 335 7.13 8.91 9.28
C VAL A 335 6.82 10.29 9.84
N THR A 336 5.85 11.00 9.28
CA THR A 336 5.40 12.31 9.76
C THR A 336 4.08 12.15 10.51
N VAL A 337 3.97 12.78 11.68
CA VAL A 337 2.76 12.73 12.51
C VAL A 337 2.33 14.13 12.87
N VAL A 338 1.12 14.51 12.46
CA VAL A 338 0.56 15.85 12.66
C VAL A 338 -0.92 15.72 13.01
N ARG A 339 -1.39 16.51 13.98
CA ARG A 339 -2.82 16.82 14.12
C ARG A 339 -3.08 18.14 13.40
N PRO A 340 -3.72 18.15 12.22
CA PRO A 340 -4.03 19.41 11.54
C PRO A 340 -4.92 20.29 12.42
N ARG A 341 -4.78 21.60 12.27
CA ARG A 341 -5.60 22.61 12.97
C ARG A 341 -6.17 23.62 11.98
N PRO A 342 -7.33 24.23 12.26
CA PRO A 342 -7.92 25.24 11.39
C PRO A 342 -6.99 26.44 11.12
N GLU A 343 -6.14 26.79 12.08
CA GLU A 343 -5.19 27.89 12.00
C GLU A 343 -3.83 27.53 11.35
N ASP A 344 -3.60 26.25 11.02
CA ASP A 344 -2.36 25.82 10.40
C ASP A 344 -2.21 26.43 8.99
N ASP A 345 -1.02 26.91 8.68
CA ASP A 345 -0.69 27.34 7.33
C ASP A 345 -0.42 26.13 6.40
N ALA A 346 -0.32 26.40 5.09
CA ALA A 346 -0.07 25.37 4.09
C ALA A 346 1.27 24.62 4.30
N SER A 347 2.22 25.20 5.06
CA SER A 347 3.54 24.60 5.28
C SER A 347 3.48 23.40 6.24
N VAL A 348 2.53 23.39 7.19
CA VAL A 348 2.30 22.26 8.10
C VAL A 348 1.77 21.05 7.30
N LEU A 349 0.78 21.27 6.44
CA LEU A 349 0.26 20.23 5.54
C LEU A 349 1.34 19.74 4.57
N ALA A 350 2.14 20.63 4.00
CA ALA A 350 3.27 20.25 3.14
C ALA A 350 4.31 19.41 3.91
N GLY A 351 4.62 19.78 5.15
CA GLY A 351 5.50 19.00 6.02
C GLY A 351 4.95 17.62 6.37
N LEU A 352 3.65 17.51 6.65
CA LEU A 352 2.97 16.23 6.83
C LEU A 352 3.11 15.36 5.58
N LEU A 353 2.76 15.89 4.41
CA LEU A 353 2.70 15.11 3.15
C LEU A 353 4.07 14.83 2.53
N ALA A 354 5.12 15.56 2.94
CA ALA A 354 6.49 15.32 2.51
C ALA A 354 7.10 14.02 3.10
N GLY A 355 6.46 13.40 4.09
CA GLY A 355 6.91 12.13 4.69
C GLY A 355 6.81 10.95 3.73
N ASP A 356 7.60 9.90 3.98
CA ASP A 356 7.47 8.63 3.27
C ASP A 356 6.20 7.87 3.72
N VAL A 357 5.78 8.07 4.98
CA VAL A 357 4.47 7.71 5.53
C VAL A 357 3.91 8.90 6.31
N ALA A 358 2.80 9.46 5.84
CA ALA A 358 2.11 10.58 6.47
C ALA A 358 0.95 10.11 7.36
N VAL A 359 0.97 10.51 8.62
CA VAL A 359 -0.04 10.15 9.62
C VAL A 359 -0.73 11.42 10.12
N ALA A 360 -2.02 11.55 9.82
CA ALA A 360 -2.84 12.66 10.27
C ALA A 360 -3.75 12.23 11.41
N LEU A 361 -3.68 12.91 12.54
CA LEU A 361 -4.65 12.74 13.61
C LEU A 361 -5.96 13.45 13.23
N ALA A 362 -7.05 12.70 13.34
CA ALA A 362 -8.42 13.15 13.07
C ALA A 362 -9.32 12.96 14.30
N ASP A 363 -8.74 12.96 15.49
CA ASP A 363 -9.46 13.04 16.74
C ASP A 363 -9.89 14.47 17.03
N ALA A 364 -10.89 14.62 17.91
CA ALA A 364 -11.59 15.88 18.12
C ALA A 364 -12.15 16.47 16.80
N ASP A 365 -12.45 17.77 16.77
CA ASP A 365 -12.93 18.48 15.57
C ASP A 365 -11.77 18.89 14.63
N SER A 366 -10.64 18.17 14.66
CA SER A 366 -9.48 18.50 13.82
C SER A 366 -9.82 18.33 12.33
N PRO A 367 -9.28 19.19 11.45
CA PRO A 367 -9.43 19.01 10.01
C PRO A 367 -8.91 17.66 9.52
N VAL A 368 -9.62 17.05 8.58
CA VAL A 368 -9.26 15.75 8.00
C VAL A 368 -8.31 15.96 6.82
N ALA A 369 -7.10 15.42 6.91
CA ALA A 369 -6.12 15.47 5.82
C ALA A 369 -6.22 14.23 4.92
N TRP A 370 -7.03 14.32 3.86
CA TRP A 370 -7.31 13.19 2.96
C TRP A 370 -6.12 12.69 2.15
N GLY A 371 -5.04 13.48 2.08
CA GLY A 371 -3.75 13.10 1.47
C GLY A 371 -2.81 12.33 2.38
N ALA A 372 -3.13 12.21 3.68
CA ALA A 372 -2.36 11.38 4.60
C ALA A 372 -2.54 9.90 4.26
N ASP A 373 -1.51 9.09 4.50
CA ASP A 373 -1.54 7.64 4.25
C ASP A 373 -2.36 6.92 5.32
N VAL A 374 -2.31 7.45 6.52
CA VAL A 374 -3.02 6.96 7.70
C VAL A 374 -3.72 8.15 8.34
N ILE A 375 -5.04 8.06 8.48
CA ILE A 375 -5.84 8.97 9.28
C ILE A 375 -6.16 8.23 10.60
N ALA A 376 -5.96 8.92 11.72
CA ALA A 376 -6.02 8.38 13.09
C ALA A 376 -7.17 9.03 13.88
N PRO A 377 -8.41 8.52 13.78
CA PRO A 377 -9.57 9.07 14.50
C PRO A 377 -9.47 8.94 16.03
N GLN A 378 -8.65 8.02 16.54
CA GLN A 378 -8.40 7.85 17.98
C GLN A 378 -7.10 8.54 18.44
N GLY A 379 -6.57 9.46 17.64
CA GLY A 379 -5.42 10.28 18.00
C GLY A 379 -4.12 9.47 18.11
N LEU A 380 -3.32 9.77 19.14
CA LEU A 380 -2.01 9.12 19.35
C LEU A 380 -2.09 7.62 19.65
N ALA A 381 -3.21 7.10 20.12
CA ALA A 381 -3.40 5.66 20.31
C ALA A 381 -3.23 4.89 19.00
N ASP A 382 -3.70 5.44 17.88
CA ASP A 382 -3.55 4.85 16.55
C ASP A 382 -2.12 4.96 16.03
N VAL A 383 -1.44 6.07 16.31
CA VAL A 383 -0.01 6.26 16.01
C VAL A 383 0.81 5.22 16.75
N TRP A 384 0.55 4.99 18.03
CA TRP A 384 1.21 3.95 18.81
C TRP A 384 1.04 2.56 18.19
N ARG A 385 -0.18 2.21 17.75
CA ARG A 385 -0.46 0.93 17.05
C ARG A 385 0.37 0.78 15.78
N LEU A 386 0.44 1.85 14.97
CA LEU A 386 1.22 1.89 13.74
C LEU A 386 2.72 1.71 14.00
N LEU A 387 3.30 2.49 14.93
CA LEU A 387 4.73 2.45 15.22
C LEU A 387 5.18 1.09 15.77
N ARG A 388 4.33 0.42 16.56
CA ARG A 388 4.60 -0.94 17.03
C ARG A 388 4.71 -1.99 15.92
N ALA A 389 4.17 -1.71 14.73
CA ALA A 389 4.29 -2.62 13.58
C ALA A 389 5.64 -2.51 12.86
N VAL A 390 6.41 -1.42 13.07
CA VAL A 390 7.67 -1.16 12.35
C VAL A 390 8.72 -2.26 12.54
N PRO A 391 9.02 -2.76 13.77
CA PRO A 391 9.94 -3.88 13.94
C PRO A 391 9.53 -5.14 13.18
N THR A 392 8.22 -5.44 13.17
CA THR A 392 7.67 -6.61 12.49
C THR A 392 7.75 -6.45 10.98
N ALA A 393 7.46 -5.26 10.44
CA ALA A 393 7.64 -4.95 9.03
C ALA A 393 9.09 -5.24 8.58
N ARG A 394 10.06 -4.68 9.31
CA ARG A 394 11.51 -4.93 9.11
C ARG A 394 11.87 -6.40 9.21
N ALA A 395 11.32 -7.13 10.17
CA ALA A 395 11.60 -8.56 10.36
C ALA A 395 11.05 -9.41 9.21
N VAL A 396 9.82 -9.13 8.75
CA VAL A 396 9.20 -9.82 7.61
C VAL A 396 10.02 -9.57 6.35
N GLY A 397 10.37 -8.31 6.03
CA GLY A 397 11.19 -7.98 4.87
C GLY A 397 12.52 -8.74 4.82
N ARG A 398 13.28 -8.71 5.93
CA ARG A 398 14.55 -9.47 6.05
C ARG A 398 14.38 -10.97 5.89
N ARG A 399 13.39 -11.57 6.55
CA ARG A 399 13.13 -13.02 6.48
C ARG A 399 12.72 -13.43 5.06
N SER A 400 11.84 -12.67 4.44
CA SER A 400 11.41 -12.85 3.06
C SER A 400 12.56 -12.80 2.06
N GLN A 401 13.50 -11.86 2.23
CA GLN A 401 14.70 -11.79 1.41
C GLN A 401 15.62 -13.00 1.63
N THR A 402 15.80 -13.42 2.89
CA THR A 402 16.61 -14.61 3.23
C THR A 402 16.05 -15.87 2.59
N LEU A 403 14.72 -16.06 2.68
CA LEU A 403 14.03 -17.18 2.05
C LEU A 403 14.16 -17.14 0.52
N ALA A 404 14.04 -15.97 -0.09
CA ALA A 404 14.17 -15.82 -1.54
C ALA A 404 15.58 -16.15 -2.04
N ARG A 405 16.63 -15.71 -1.32
CA ARG A 405 18.02 -16.04 -1.63
C ARG A 405 18.32 -17.53 -1.45
N SER A 406 17.80 -18.11 -0.36
CA SER A 406 17.96 -19.54 -0.09
C SER A 406 17.28 -20.37 -1.17
N GLY A 407 16.05 -20.02 -1.57
CA GLY A 407 15.33 -20.68 -2.65
C GLY A 407 16.10 -20.64 -3.97
N ALA A 408 16.62 -19.48 -4.36
CA ALA A 408 17.43 -19.34 -5.57
C ALA A 408 18.71 -20.20 -5.52
N ALA A 409 19.39 -20.25 -4.37
CA ALA A 409 20.59 -21.07 -4.18
C ALA A 409 20.28 -22.57 -4.26
N LEU A 410 19.21 -23.05 -3.61
CA LEU A 410 18.80 -24.45 -3.70
C LEU A 410 18.40 -24.84 -5.14
N SER A 411 17.68 -23.98 -5.85
CA SER A 411 17.33 -24.22 -7.25
C SER A 411 18.57 -24.31 -8.15
N GLY A 412 19.55 -23.42 -7.97
CA GLY A 412 20.83 -23.50 -8.70
C GLY A 412 21.61 -24.79 -8.42
N LEU A 413 21.64 -25.24 -7.15
CA LEU A 413 22.25 -26.51 -6.78
C LEU A 413 21.54 -27.71 -7.39
N LEU A 414 20.22 -27.71 -7.44
CA LEU A 414 19.45 -28.81 -8.07
C LEU A 414 19.73 -28.92 -9.56
N VAL A 415 19.85 -27.80 -10.28
CA VAL A 415 20.24 -27.80 -11.71
C VAL A 415 21.65 -28.37 -11.88
N ALA A 416 22.62 -27.93 -11.07
CA ALA A 416 23.99 -28.43 -11.14
C ALA A 416 24.10 -29.93 -10.80
N VAL A 417 23.29 -30.44 -9.86
CA VAL A 417 23.27 -31.87 -9.51
C VAL A 417 22.60 -32.71 -10.60
N ALA A 418 21.53 -32.22 -11.22
CA ALA A 418 20.90 -32.88 -12.36
C ALA A 418 21.88 -33.05 -13.53
N GLU A 419 22.71 -32.02 -13.80
CA GLU A 419 23.78 -32.09 -14.81
C GLU A 419 24.81 -33.18 -14.52
N VAL A 420 25.24 -33.34 -13.26
CA VAL A 420 26.25 -34.35 -12.88
C VAL A 420 25.67 -35.78 -12.97
N LEU A 421 24.37 -35.94 -12.74
CA LEU A 421 23.71 -37.24 -12.75
C LEU A 421 23.20 -37.67 -14.13
N GLY A 422 23.21 -36.78 -15.14
CA GLY A 422 22.80 -37.10 -16.51
C GLY A 422 21.32 -37.45 -16.67
N VAL A 423 20.46 -36.89 -15.82
CA VAL A 423 18.99 -37.10 -15.83
C VAL A 423 18.28 -35.87 -16.38
#